data_AF-A0A498GZY6-F1
#
_entry.id   AF-A0A498GZY6-F1
#
_cell.length_a   1.000
_cell.length_b   1.000
_cell.length_c   1.000
_cell.angle_alpha   90.00
_cell.angle_beta   90.00
_cell.angle_gamma   90.00
#
_symmetry.space_group_name_H-M   'P 1'
#
loop_
_entity.id
_entity.type
_entity.pdbx_description
1 polymer ?
#
loop_
_entity_poly.entity_id
_entity_poly.type
_entity_poly.pdbx_seq_one_letter_code
_entity_poly.pdbx_strand_id
1 'polypeptide(L)' 'MPFSDRITIIVLFLSVLIGFAFGSWASAVWPGNLTSLAATFAGVVVAYYAIAFVARKAGFPVE' A
#
# COMPACT_ATOMS: atom_id res chain seq x y z
N MET A 1 -8.25 3.16 -23.13
CA MET A 1 -8.07 1.72 -22.86
C MET A 1 -8.39 1.49 -21.38
N PRO A 2 -9.51 0.86 -21.02
CA PRO A 2 -10.01 0.80 -19.64
C PRO A 2 -9.27 -0.18 -18.70
N PHE A 3 -8.21 -0.85 -19.18
CA PHE A 3 -7.47 -1.85 -18.39
C PHE A 3 -6.46 -1.23 -17.43
N SER A 4 -5.86 -0.07 -17.75
CA SER A 4 -4.96 0.66 -16.83
C SER A 4 -5.64 0.98 -15.51
N ASP A 5 -6.85 1.52 -15.59
CA ASP A 5 -7.57 2.03 -14.41
C ASP A 5 -7.88 0.93 -13.40
N ARG A 6 -8.26 -0.26 -13.87
CA ARG A 6 -8.54 -1.40 -12.98
C ARG A 6 -7.30 -1.86 -12.23
N ILE A 7 -6.16 -1.90 -12.88
CA ILE A 7 -4.91 -2.32 -12.25
C ILE A 7 -4.47 -1.28 -11.23
N THR A 8 -4.53 0.00 -11.57
CA THR A 8 -4.23 1.10 -10.64
C THR A 8 -5.12 1.03 -9.39
N ILE A 9 -6.43 0.78 -9.55
CA ILE A 9 -7.35 0.61 -8.41
C ILE A 9 -6.96 -0.59 -7.54
N ILE A 10 -6.61 -1.73 -8.14
CA ILE A 10 -6.18 -2.92 -7.39
C ILE A 10 -4.88 -2.65 -6.63
N VAL A 11 -3.91 -1.97 -7.26
CA VAL A 11 -2.63 -1.61 -6.63
C VAL A 11 -2.88 -0.70 -5.43
N LEU A 12 -3.71 0.34 -5.58
CA LEU A 12 -4.09 1.22 -4.48
C LEU A 12 -4.80 0.45 -3.35
N PHE A 13 -5.76 -0.40 -3.70
CA PHE A 13 -6.51 -1.19 -2.72
C PHE A 13 -5.60 -2.12 -1.90
N LEU A 14 -4.69 -2.85 -2.57
CA LEU A 14 -3.72 -3.72 -1.91
C LEU A 14 -2.76 -2.93 -1.01
N SER A 15 -2.35 -1.74 -1.46
CA SER A 15 -1.46 -0.87 -0.68
C SER A 15 -2.11 -0.40 0.62
N VAL A 16 -3.39 -0.01 0.54
CA VAL A 16 -4.18 0.38 1.72
C VAL A 16 -4.34 -0.79 2.69
N LEU A 17 -4.66 -1.98 2.18
CA LEU A 17 -4.76 -3.21 2.99
C LEU A 17 -3.46 -3.52 3.73
N ILE A 18 -2.32 -3.46 3.04
CA ILE A 18 -1.00 -3.72 3.63
C ILE A 18 -0.66 -2.67 4.68
N GLY A 19 -0.88 -1.38 4.38
CA GLY A 19 -0.64 -0.32 5.35
C GLY A 19 -1.54 -0.47 6.59
N PHE A 20 -2.81 -0.86 6.43
CA PHE A 20 -3.70 -1.07 7.57
C PHE A 20 -3.25 -2.25 8.44
N ALA A 21 -2.84 -3.36 7.82
CA ALA A 21 -2.24 -4.49 8.54
C ALA A 21 -0.96 -4.08 9.27
N PHE A 22 -0.12 -3.26 8.65
CA PHE A 22 1.12 -2.75 9.24
C PHE A 22 0.84 -1.83 10.43
N GLY A 23 -0.16 -0.96 10.33
CA GLY A 23 -0.62 -0.11 11.43
C GLY A 23 -1.22 -0.87 12.60
N SER A 24 -1.99 -1.93 12.32
CA SER A 24 -2.54 -2.82 13.34
C SER A 24 -1.42 -3.56 14.09
N TRP A 25 -0.44 -4.10 13.35
CA TRP A 25 0.76 -4.68 13.95
C TRP A 25 1.53 -3.65 14.78
N ALA A 26 1.76 -2.45 14.24
CA ALA A 26 2.45 -1.37 14.95
C ALA A 26 1.71 -0.95 16.21
N SER A 27 0.38 -0.97 16.25
CA SER A 27 -0.39 -0.73 17.48
C SER A 27 -0.22 -1.82 18.53
N ALA A 28 0.07 -3.06 18.12
CA ALA A 28 0.28 -4.18 19.04
C ALA A 28 1.69 -4.19 19.63
N VAL A 29 2.70 -3.72 18.89
CA VAL A 29 4.08 -3.63 19.38
C VAL A 29 4.33 -2.29 20.07
N TRP A 30 3.89 -1.21 19.42
CA TRP A 30 3.94 0.23 19.74
C TRP A 30 2.77 0.76 20.57
N PRO A 31 2.81 0.96 21.90
CA PRO A 31 1.72 1.64 22.60
C PRO A 31 1.64 3.11 22.14
N GLY A 32 0.64 3.43 21.31
CA GLY A 32 0.41 4.81 20.86
C GLY A 32 -0.34 4.91 19.53
N ASN A 33 -1.49 5.60 19.55
CA ASN A 33 -2.33 5.81 18.37
C ASN A 33 -1.59 6.56 17.25
N LEU A 34 -0.67 7.47 17.60
CA LEU A 34 0.11 8.23 16.62
C LEU A 34 1.12 7.36 15.86
N THR A 35 1.77 6.41 16.57
CA THR A 35 2.73 5.47 15.99
C THR A 35 2.03 4.49 15.05
N SER A 36 0.87 3.96 15.45
CA SER A 36 0.04 3.10 14.60
C SER A 36 -0.37 3.83 13.32
N LEU A 37 -0.83 5.08 13.44
CA LEU A 37 -1.24 5.89 12.29
C LEU A 37 -0.07 6.20 11.35
N ALA A 38 1.08 6.61 11.90
CA ALA A 38 2.29 6.85 11.11
C ALA A 38 2.78 5.59 10.40
N ALA A 39 2.73 4.43 11.07
CA ALA A 39 3.05 3.14 10.50
C ALA A 39 2.06 2.73 9.39
N THR A 40 0.77 3.02 9.54
CA THR A 40 -0.21 2.81 8.47
C THR A 40 0.17 3.62 7.24
N PHE A 41 0.36 4.93 7.37
CA PHE A 41 0.70 5.79 6.23
C PHE A 41 2.01 5.37 5.56
N ALA A 42 3.05 5.13 6.36
CA ALA A 42 4.34 4.65 5.83
C ALA A 42 4.18 3.31 5.12
N GLY A 43 3.42 2.38 5.70
CA GLY A 43 3.13 1.07 5.11
C GLY A 43 2.39 1.17 3.78
N VAL A 44 1.37 2.04 3.67
CA VAL A 44 0.65 2.26 2.41
C VAL A 44 1.59 2.79 1.32
N VAL A 45 2.41 3.79 1.64
CA VAL A 45 3.33 4.40 0.67
C VAL A 45 4.36 3.39 0.19
N VAL A 46 5.01 2.67 1.10
CA VAL A 46 6.00 1.64 0.77
C VAL A 46 5.37 0.49 -0.03
N ALA A 47 4.19 0.03 0.37
CA ALA A 47 3.46 -1.03 -0.34
C ALA A 47 3.10 -0.60 -1.76
N TYR A 48 2.61 0.63 -1.95
CA TYR A 48 2.28 1.16 -3.27
C TYR A 48 3.51 1.20 -4.17
N TYR A 49 4.63 1.76 -3.70
CA TYR A 49 5.86 1.80 -4.50
C TYR A 49 6.36 0.39 -4.85
N ALA A 50 6.31 -0.55 -3.91
CA ALA A 50 6.73 -1.93 -4.15
C ALA A 50 5.82 -2.63 -5.19
N ILE A 51 4.50 -2.54 -5.03
CA ILE A 51 3.55 -3.19 -5.93
C ILE A 51 3.57 -2.52 -7.30
N ALA A 52 3.60 -1.19 -7.36
CA ALA A 52 3.69 -0.44 -8.63
C ALA A 52 4.98 -0.76 -9.37
N PHE A 53 6.12 -0.88 -8.66
CA PHE A 53 7.37 -1.30 -9.26
C PHE A 53 7.27 -2.70 -9.90
N VAL A 54 6.72 -3.67 -9.19
CA VAL A 54 6.51 -5.03 -9.71
C VAL A 54 5.54 -5.02 -10.89
N ALA A 55 4.44 -4.27 -10.80
CA ALA A 55 3.45 -4.15 -11.87
C ALA A 55 4.05 -3.54 -13.15
N ARG A 56 4.86 -2.47 -13.02
CA ARG A 56 5.59 -1.87 -14.14
C ARG A 56 6.59 -2.85 -14.75
N LYS A 57 7.30 -3.62 -13.92
CA LYS A 57 8.22 -4.68 -14.38
C LYS A 57 7.49 -5.79 -15.13
N ALA A 58 6.24 -6.09 -14.77
CA ALA A 58 5.39 -7.04 -15.46
C ALA A 58 4.71 -6.48 -16.73
N GLY A 59 5.01 -5.24 -17.12
CA GLY A 59 4.46 -4.60 -18.33
C GLY A 59 3.08 -3.96 -18.12
N PHE A 60 2.62 -3.81 -16.88
CA PHE A 60 1.38 -3.11 -16.61
C PHE A 60 1.60 -1.59 -16.53
N PRO A 61 0.80 -0.79 -17.26
CA PRO A 61 0.82 0.66 -17.19
C PRO A 61 0.16 1.14 -15.88
N VAL A 62 0.97 1.22 -14.83
CA VAL A 62 0.64 1.82 -13.54
C VAL A 62 1.33 3.16 -13.46
N GLU A 63 0.55 4.24 -13.41
CA GLU A 63 1.02 5.62 -13.22
C GLU A 63 1.63 5.79 -11.83
#